data_AF-A0A2U1MMQ7-F1
#
_entry.id   AF-A0A2U1MMQ7-F1
#
_cell.length_a   1.000
_cell.length_b   1.000
_cell.length_c   1.000
_cell.angle_alpha   90.00
_cell.angle_beta   90.00
_cell.angle_gamma   90.00
#
_symmetry.space_group_name_H-M   'P 1'
#
loop_
_entity.id
_entity.type
_entity.pdbx_description
1 polymer ?
#
loop_
_entity_poly.entity_id
_entity_poly.type
_entity_poly.pdbx_seq_one_letter_code
_entity_poly.pdbx_strand_id
1 'polypeptide(L)'
;MAADKVEEEEDIGSTSSDSFINDSDNDEPSTSGQDDQTHQEQPLTDEDIEGLIAELLSVESKAAEAQEALEDESLAKVEVEVREELAQSLEGEALENAVAEEMLGLREKWEDELDDLETESSHLLEQLDGAGIELPSLYKWIESQAPNGCRTEAWKNRTHWVGSQVSGVVNESIADAEKYLQTHRPVRR
;
A
#
# COMPACT_ATOMS: atom_id res chain seq x y z
N MET A 1 39.31 -40.59 11.86
CA MET A 1 38.40 -41.74 11.68
C MET A 1 37.09 -41.14 11.21
N ALA A 2 36.80 -41.07 9.91
CA ALA A 2 36.34 -42.17 9.05
C ALA A 2 35.06 -42.82 9.60
N ALA A 3 33.92 -42.60 8.96
CA ALA A 3 33.25 -43.62 8.15
C ALA A 3 31.90 -43.10 7.62
N ASP A 4 31.81 -43.16 6.30
CA ASP A 4 30.62 -43.35 5.47
C ASP A 4 29.79 -44.56 5.95
N LYS A 5 28.45 -44.51 5.85
CA LYS A 5 27.63 -45.73 5.71
C LYS A 5 26.29 -45.45 5.04
N VAL A 6 26.21 -45.93 3.80
CA VAL A 6 25.03 -46.23 2.98
C VAL A 6 24.20 -47.35 3.62
N GLU A 7 22.87 -47.29 3.51
CA GLU A 7 21.98 -48.46 3.65
C GLU A 7 20.98 -48.53 2.47
N GLU A 8 21.10 -49.65 1.75
CA GLU A 8 20.31 -50.19 0.62
C GLU A 8 18.97 -50.77 1.13
N GLU A 9 17.84 -50.51 0.46
CA GLU A 9 17.09 -51.39 -0.48
C GLU A 9 16.05 -52.34 0.15
N GLU A 10 14.85 -52.39 -0.45
CA GLU A 10 13.97 -53.57 -0.65
C GLU A 10 12.75 -53.11 -1.48
N ASP A 11 12.74 -53.32 -2.79
CA ASP A 11 12.16 -54.45 -3.55
C ASP A 11 10.74 -54.87 -3.16
N ILE A 12 9.76 -54.51 -4.02
CA ILE A 12 8.51 -55.26 -4.16
C ILE A 12 8.09 -55.36 -5.64
N GLY A 13 8.33 -56.53 -6.22
CA GLY A 13 7.22 -57.34 -6.79
C GLY A 13 6.87 -57.12 -8.27
N SER A 14 7.40 -58.01 -9.12
CA SER A 14 6.96 -58.25 -10.50
C SER A 14 5.64 -59.04 -10.59
N THR A 15 4.70 -58.62 -11.45
CA THR A 15 3.86 -59.48 -12.33
C THR A 15 3.38 -58.58 -13.50
N SER A 16 3.78 -58.79 -14.75
CA SER A 16 3.34 -59.80 -15.74
C SER A 16 2.25 -59.28 -16.71
N SER A 17 2.52 -59.49 -18.01
CA SER A 17 1.59 -59.60 -19.16
C SER A 17 1.32 -58.37 -20.04
N ASP A 18 2.15 -58.24 -21.08
CA ASP A 18 1.79 -58.29 -22.52
C ASP A 18 0.52 -57.58 -22.98
N SER A 19 0.63 -56.51 -23.81
CA SER A 19 0.01 -56.47 -25.14
C SER A 19 0.39 -55.23 -25.98
N PHE A 20 0.91 -55.50 -27.18
CA PHE A 20 0.82 -54.74 -28.45
C PHE A 20 1.44 -53.34 -28.57
N ILE A 21 2.55 -53.28 -29.33
CA ILE A 21 3.02 -52.08 -30.03
C ILE A 21 2.00 -51.76 -31.14
N ASN A 22 1.28 -50.65 -30.98
CA ASN A 22 0.58 -50.00 -32.09
C ASN A 22 1.31 -48.69 -32.40
N ASP A 23 2.11 -48.75 -33.46
CA ASP A 23 2.68 -47.60 -34.15
C ASP A 23 1.52 -46.76 -34.68
N SER A 24 1.30 -45.58 -34.09
CA SER A 24 0.41 -44.57 -34.66
C SER A 24 1.15 -43.26 -34.64
N ASP A 25 1.85 -43.01 -35.74
CA ASP A 25 2.26 -41.69 -36.18
C ASP A 25 1.04 -40.76 -36.16
N ASN A 26 0.90 -40.00 -35.08
CA ASN A 26 0.09 -38.79 -35.08
C ASN A 26 1.03 -37.62 -34.81
N ASP A 27 1.63 -37.15 -35.90
CA ASP A 27 2.16 -35.79 -36.03
C ASP A 27 1.00 -34.81 -35.78
N GLU A 28 0.69 -34.53 -34.51
CA GLU A 28 0.10 -33.26 -34.14
C GLU A 28 1.19 -32.42 -33.47
N PRO A 29 1.54 -31.24 -34.01
CA PRO A 29 2.35 -30.30 -33.27
C PRO A 29 1.55 -29.96 -32.02
N SER A 30 2.04 -30.43 -30.87
CA SER A 30 1.65 -29.89 -29.57
C SER A 30 2.00 -28.42 -29.59
N THR A 31 1.08 -27.61 -30.08
CA THR A 31 1.02 -26.19 -29.76
C THR A 31 0.57 -26.11 -28.31
N SER A 32 1.46 -26.52 -27.40
CA SER A 32 1.53 -25.90 -26.07
C SER A 32 2.08 -24.49 -26.28
N GLY A 33 1.34 -23.71 -27.06
CA GLY A 33 1.46 -22.28 -27.11
C GLY A 33 0.85 -21.81 -25.82
N GLN A 34 1.67 -21.84 -24.78
CA GLN A 34 1.85 -20.67 -23.95
C GLN A 34 0.52 -19.98 -23.63
N ASP A 35 -0.18 -20.52 -22.64
CA ASP A 35 -0.98 -19.68 -21.74
C ASP A 35 -0.02 -18.77 -20.95
N ASP A 36 0.79 -17.95 -21.65
CA ASP A 36 1.01 -16.57 -21.22
C ASP A 36 -0.32 -15.86 -21.51
N GLN A 37 -1.32 -16.15 -20.69
CA GLN A 37 -2.04 -15.02 -20.12
C GLN A 37 -1.04 -14.30 -19.21
N THR A 38 -0.05 -13.65 -19.84
CA THR A 38 0.39 -12.36 -19.36
C THR A 38 -0.93 -11.61 -19.21
N HIS A 39 -1.33 -11.38 -17.97
CA HIS A 39 -2.32 -10.36 -17.66
C HIS A 39 -1.73 -9.08 -18.25
N GLN A 40 -1.99 -8.85 -19.54
CA GLN A 40 -1.83 -7.56 -20.17
C GLN A 40 -2.94 -6.75 -19.54
N GLU A 41 -2.68 -6.28 -18.32
CA GLU A 41 -3.40 -5.16 -17.75
C GLU A 41 -3.34 -4.10 -18.83
N GLN A 42 -4.49 -3.87 -19.47
CA GLN A 42 -4.59 -2.80 -20.44
C GLN A 42 -4.10 -1.55 -19.72
N PRO A 43 -3.23 -0.75 -20.35
CA PRO A 43 -2.82 0.51 -19.76
C PRO A 43 -4.09 1.28 -19.40
N LEU A 44 -4.13 1.78 -18.17
CA LEU A 44 -5.27 2.54 -17.66
C LEU A 44 -5.64 3.63 -18.65
N THR A 45 -6.94 3.80 -18.88
CA THR A 45 -7.42 4.86 -19.76
C THR A 45 -7.34 6.21 -19.04
N ASP A 46 -7.36 7.30 -19.80
CA ASP A 46 -7.39 8.64 -19.21
C ASP A 46 -8.60 8.82 -18.25
N GLU A 47 -9.74 8.17 -18.56
CA GLU A 47 -10.93 8.17 -17.70
C GLU A 47 -10.69 7.43 -16.37
N ASP A 48 -9.97 6.29 -16.40
CA ASP A 48 -9.61 5.56 -15.19
C ASP A 48 -8.65 6.39 -14.32
N ILE A 49 -7.69 7.09 -14.94
CA ILE A 49 -6.74 7.98 -14.25
C ILE A 49 -7.48 9.16 -13.61
N GLU A 50 -8.40 9.81 -14.33
CA GLU A 50 -9.25 10.86 -13.78
C GLU A 50 -10.11 10.35 -12.62
N GLY A 51 -10.62 9.12 -12.72
CA GLY A 51 -11.34 8.43 -11.65
C GLY A 51 -10.50 8.24 -10.39
N LEU A 52 -9.28 7.71 -10.53
CA LEU A 52 -8.33 7.53 -9.43
C LEU A 52 -7.98 8.85 -8.74
N ILE A 53 -7.81 9.93 -9.52
CA ILE A 53 -7.55 11.27 -8.98
C ILE A 53 -8.77 11.78 -8.22
N ALA A 54 -9.98 11.61 -8.74
CA ALA A 54 -11.20 12.03 -8.07
C ALA A 54 -11.41 11.25 -6.76
N GLU A 55 -11.13 9.95 -6.76
CA GLU A 55 -11.16 9.11 -5.56
C GLU A 55 -10.12 9.55 -4.53
N LEU A 56 -8.87 9.82 -4.96
CA LEU A 56 -7.81 10.34 -4.09
C LEU A 56 -8.23 11.65 -3.40
N LEU A 57 -8.86 12.57 -4.12
CA LEU A 57 -9.36 13.83 -3.54
C LEU A 57 -10.52 13.62 -2.56
N SER A 58 -11.38 12.64 -2.84
CA SER A 58 -12.47 12.25 -1.95
C SER A 58 -11.94 11.65 -0.64
N VAL A 59 -10.97 10.73 -0.74
CA VAL A 59 -10.28 10.12 0.41
C VAL A 59 -9.57 11.19 1.23
N GLU A 60 -8.83 12.10 0.58
CA GLU A 60 -8.16 13.21 1.26
C GLU A 60 -9.16 14.14 1.99
N SER A 61 -10.32 14.42 1.39
CA SER A 61 -11.37 15.20 2.04
C SER A 61 -11.91 14.52 3.30
N LYS A 62 -12.17 13.21 3.24
CA LYS A 62 -12.61 12.44 4.42
C LYS A 62 -11.53 12.37 5.49
N ALA A 63 -10.27 12.21 5.09
CA ALA A 63 -9.14 12.19 6.01
C ALA A 63 -9.01 13.54 6.73
N ALA A 64 -9.25 14.65 6.03
CA ALA A 64 -9.29 15.98 6.63
C ALA A 64 -10.43 16.11 7.66
N GLU A 65 -11.62 15.57 7.36
CA GLU A 65 -12.75 15.54 8.29
C GLU A 65 -12.45 14.68 9.54
N ALA A 66 -11.86 13.50 9.37
CA ALA A 66 -11.46 12.63 10.48
C ALA A 66 -10.40 13.30 11.37
N GLN A 67 -9.42 13.99 10.77
CA GLN A 67 -8.45 14.79 11.51
C GLN A 67 -9.09 15.95 12.27
N GLU A 68 -10.01 16.69 11.64
CA GLU A 68 -10.77 17.76 12.30
C GLU A 68 -11.60 17.23 13.48
N ALA A 69 -12.19 16.03 13.35
CA ALA A 69 -12.94 15.38 14.42
C ALA A 69 -12.05 14.99 15.62
N LEU A 70 -10.77 14.72 15.38
CA LEU A 70 -9.76 14.41 16.41
C LEU A 70 -9.12 15.66 17.05
N GLU A 71 -9.41 16.86 16.55
CA GLU A 71 -8.90 18.10 17.15
C GLU A 71 -9.49 18.34 18.54
N ASP A 72 -8.69 18.93 19.43
CA ASP A 72 -9.07 19.17 20.84
C ASP A 72 -10.37 19.97 20.98
N GLU A 73 -10.60 20.95 20.09
CA GLU A 73 -11.83 21.77 20.10
C GLU A 73 -13.06 20.93 19.75
N SER A 74 -12.96 20.11 18.70
CA SER A 74 -14.02 19.20 18.26
C SER A 74 -14.34 18.15 19.33
N LEU A 75 -13.31 17.53 19.90
CA LEU A 75 -13.47 16.52 20.95
C LEU A 75 -14.05 17.11 22.23
N ALA A 76 -13.63 18.32 22.62
CA ALA A 76 -14.20 18.99 23.79
C ALA A 76 -15.69 19.29 23.60
N LYS A 77 -16.10 19.68 22.38
CA LYS A 77 -17.52 19.90 22.06
C LYS A 77 -18.31 18.60 22.16
N VAL A 78 -17.81 17.52 21.56
CA VAL A 78 -18.44 16.19 21.63
C VAL A 78 -18.48 15.67 23.07
N GLU A 79 -17.44 15.89 23.87
CA GLU A 79 -17.41 15.49 25.29
C GLU A 79 -18.52 16.17 26.09
N VAL A 80 -18.80 17.45 25.82
CA VAL A 80 -19.93 18.15 26.46
C VAL A 80 -21.25 17.50 26.08
N GLU A 81 -21.47 17.20 24.79
CA GLU A 81 -22.68 16.55 24.30
C GLU A 81 -22.85 15.14 24.92
N VAL A 82 -21.80 14.32 24.91
CA VAL A 82 -21.76 12.98 25.52
C VAL A 82 -22.04 13.05 27.02
N ARG A 83 -21.43 14.00 27.73
CA ARG A 83 -21.67 14.18 29.17
C ARG A 83 -23.11 14.60 29.45
N GLU A 84 -23.68 15.52 28.67
CA GLU A 84 -25.07 15.95 28.80
C GLU A 84 -26.05 14.80 28.57
N GLU A 85 -25.79 13.93 27.60
CA GLU A 85 -26.61 12.74 27.34
C GLU A 85 -26.51 11.70 28.47
N LEU A 86 -25.29 11.34 28.88
CA LEU A 86 -25.07 10.33 29.92
C LEU A 86 -25.58 10.79 31.30
N ALA A 87 -25.50 12.09 31.61
CA ALA A 87 -25.99 12.67 32.86
C ALA A 87 -27.51 12.53 33.05
N GLN A 88 -28.27 12.15 32.01
CA GLN A 88 -29.69 11.82 32.13
C GLN A 88 -29.94 10.51 32.90
N SER A 89 -28.91 9.65 33.01
CA SER A 89 -29.03 8.31 33.59
C SER A 89 -27.93 7.93 34.58
N LEU A 90 -26.79 8.65 34.57
CA LEU A 90 -25.62 8.40 35.41
C LEU A 90 -25.22 9.66 36.18
N GLU A 91 -24.59 9.49 37.35
CA GLU A 91 -24.09 10.59 38.17
C GLU A 91 -22.73 10.23 38.81
N GLY A 92 -21.97 11.24 39.21
CA GLY A 92 -20.72 11.07 39.97
C GLY A 92 -19.64 10.30 39.20
N GLU A 93 -18.92 9.41 39.88
CA GLU A 93 -17.83 8.62 39.29
C GLU A 93 -18.31 7.72 38.13
N ALA A 94 -19.53 7.20 38.20
CA ALA A 94 -20.10 6.38 37.13
C ALA A 94 -20.30 7.17 35.84
N LEU A 95 -20.69 8.45 35.95
CA LEU A 95 -20.80 9.36 34.82
C LEU A 95 -19.43 9.66 34.22
N GLU A 96 -18.44 10.03 35.05
CA GLU A 96 -17.09 10.35 34.54
C GLU A 96 -16.42 9.14 33.87
N ASN A 97 -16.59 7.93 34.42
CA ASN A 97 -16.07 6.71 33.79
C ASN A 97 -16.75 6.43 32.44
N ALA A 98 -18.08 6.58 32.36
CA ALA A 98 -18.81 6.36 31.11
C ALA A 98 -18.45 7.41 30.04
N VAL A 99 -18.30 8.68 30.42
CA VAL A 99 -17.83 9.73 29.50
C VAL A 99 -16.43 9.40 29.00
N ALA A 100 -15.52 8.99 29.88
CA ALA A 100 -14.15 8.62 29.50
C ALA A 100 -14.12 7.42 28.54
N GLU A 101 -14.93 6.38 28.80
CA GLU A 101 -15.03 5.19 27.95
C GLU A 101 -15.61 5.54 26.56
N GLU A 102 -16.70 6.30 26.51
CA GLU A 102 -17.29 6.74 25.23
C GLU A 102 -16.34 7.64 24.44
N MET A 103 -15.69 8.62 25.08
CA MET A 103 -14.73 9.48 24.40
C MET A 103 -13.50 8.73 23.89
N LEU A 104 -13.03 7.73 24.64
CA LEU A 104 -11.96 6.83 24.20
C LEU A 104 -12.41 6.04 22.97
N GLY A 105 -13.60 5.43 23.00
CA GLY A 105 -14.12 4.68 21.86
C GLY A 105 -14.43 5.57 20.65
N LEU A 106 -14.79 6.84 20.82
CA LEU A 106 -14.95 7.78 19.72
C LEU A 106 -13.61 8.16 19.09
N ARG A 107 -12.59 8.41 19.92
CA ARG A 107 -11.23 8.68 19.44
C ARG A 107 -10.68 7.50 18.66
N GLU A 108 -10.75 6.29 19.21
CA GLU A 108 -10.29 5.06 18.55
C GLU A 108 -10.96 4.88 17.18
N LYS A 109 -12.27 5.09 17.07
CA LYS A 109 -12.98 5.00 15.77
C LYS A 109 -12.47 5.99 14.73
N TRP A 110 -12.21 7.23 15.14
CA TRP A 110 -11.70 8.25 14.21
C TRP A 110 -10.23 8.01 13.85
N GLU A 111 -9.43 7.49 14.78
CA GLU A 111 -8.05 7.07 14.52
C GLU A 111 -8.01 5.88 13.54
N ASP A 112 -8.84 4.86 13.76
CA ASP A 112 -8.98 3.70 12.85
C ASP A 112 -9.43 4.15 11.44
N GLU A 113 -10.45 5.01 11.34
CA GLU A 113 -10.92 5.56 10.06
C GLU A 113 -9.82 6.37 9.36
N LEU A 114 -9.04 7.16 10.11
CA LEU A 114 -7.94 7.93 9.56
C LEU A 114 -6.83 7.01 9.02
N ASP A 115 -6.45 5.97 9.75
CA ASP A 115 -5.45 4.97 9.33
C ASP A 115 -5.88 4.24 8.06
N ASP A 116 -7.17 3.87 7.95
CA ASP A 116 -7.75 3.23 6.76
C ASP A 116 -7.71 4.19 5.56
N LEU A 117 -8.10 5.45 5.73
CA LEU A 117 -8.06 6.47 4.68
C LEU A 117 -6.62 6.79 4.24
N GLU A 118 -5.66 6.81 5.16
CA GLU A 118 -4.24 7.00 4.83
C GLU A 118 -3.66 5.82 4.03
N THR A 119 -4.11 4.61 4.35
CA THR A 119 -3.76 3.38 3.63
C THR A 119 -4.36 3.38 2.22
N GLU A 120 -5.65 3.71 2.08
CA GLU A 120 -6.34 3.83 0.80
C GLU A 120 -5.68 4.90 -0.09
N SER A 121 -5.39 6.07 0.49
CA SER A 121 -4.68 7.14 -0.20
C SER A 121 -3.31 6.69 -0.71
N SER A 122 -2.56 5.92 0.09
CA SER A 122 -1.26 5.37 -0.31
C SER A 122 -1.41 4.38 -1.47
N HIS A 123 -2.44 3.54 -1.46
CA HIS A 123 -2.72 2.60 -2.54
C HIS A 123 -3.13 3.29 -3.85
N LEU A 124 -3.95 4.34 -3.78
CA LEU A 124 -4.32 5.14 -4.95
C LEU A 124 -3.10 5.83 -5.58
N LEU A 125 -2.19 6.36 -4.75
CA LEU A 125 -0.95 6.97 -5.22
C LEU A 125 -0.02 5.94 -5.89
N GLU A 126 0.05 4.71 -5.37
CA GLU A 126 0.79 3.61 -5.99
C GLU A 126 0.21 3.23 -7.36
N GLN A 127 -1.12 3.15 -7.47
CA GLN A 127 -1.79 2.90 -8.76
C GLN A 127 -1.50 4.00 -9.78
N LEU A 128 -1.54 5.28 -9.36
CA LEU A 128 -1.22 6.41 -10.20
C LEU A 128 0.25 6.39 -10.66
N ASP A 129 1.19 6.10 -9.76
CA ASP A 129 2.61 5.93 -10.11
C ASP A 129 2.83 4.76 -11.07
N GLY A 130 2.15 3.63 -10.83
CA GLY A 130 2.14 2.46 -11.72
C GLY A 130 1.55 2.75 -13.11
N ALA A 131 0.61 3.68 -13.20
CA ALA A 131 0.05 4.20 -14.46
C ALA A 131 1.01 5.16 -15.19
N GLY A 132 2.16 5.51 -14.60
CA GLY A 132 3.13 6.44 -15.14
C GLY A 132 2.86 7.91 -14.81
N ILE A 133 1.98 8.20 -13.86
CA ILE A 133 1.74 9.56 -13.37
C ILE A 133 2.86 9.97 -12.42
N GLU A 134 3.58 11.03 -12.78
CA GLU A 134 4.65 11.59 -11.94
C GLU A 134 4.04 12.29 -10.70
N LEU A 135 4.07 11.61 -9.55
CA LEU A 135 3.42 12.10 -8.31
C LEU A 135 3.80 13.54 -7.92
N PRO A 136 5.08 14.00 -7.98
CA PRO A 136 5.42 15.40 -7.75
C PRO A 136 4.67 16.41 -8.64
N SER A 137 4.44 16.07 -9.90
CA SER A 137 3.69 16.91 -10.84
C SER A 137 2.19 16.87 -10.54
N LEU A 138 1.68 15.69 -10.17
CA LEU A 138 0.30 15.52 -9.70
C LEU A 138 0.00 16.38 -8.47
N TYR A 139 0.85 16.33 -7.43
CA TYR A 139 0.66 17.12 -6.22
C TYR A 139 0.58 18.63 -6.51
N LYS A 140 1.50 19.16 -7.35
CA LYS A 140 1.46 20.57 -7.77
C LYS A 140 0.18 20.91 -8.53
N TRP A 141 -0.27 20.00 -9.40
CA TRP A 141 -1.50 20.20 -10.15
C TRP A 141 -2.70 20.21 -9.20
N ILE A 142 -2.80 19.26 -8.27
CA ILE A 142 -3.87 19.19 -7.26
C ILE A 142 -3.89 20.46 -6.41
N GLU A 143 -2.76 20.90 -5.86
CA GLU A 143 -2.68 22.15 -5.07
C GLU A 143 -3.14 23.37 -5.87
N SER A 144 -2.90 23.40 -7.18
CA SER A 144 -3.36 24.48 -8.06
C SER A 144 -4.87 24.49 -8.27
N GLN A 145 -5.52 23.32 -8.23
CA GLN A 145 -6.96 23.17 -8.48
C GLN A 145 -7.78 23.20 -7.19
N ALA A 146 -7.25 22.65 -6.10
CA ALA A 146 -7.95 22.44 -4.83
C ALA A 146 -7.09 22.87 -3.62
N PRO A 147 -6.75 24.17 -3.47
CA PRO A 147 -5.85 24.64 -2.42
C PRO A 147 -6.38 24.46 -0.99
N ASN A 148 -7.68 24.20 -0.84
CA ASN A 148 -8.31 23.96 0.45
C ASN A 148 -8.58 22.47 0.74
N GLY A 149 -8.44 21.60 -0.27
CA GLY A 149 -8.80 20.19 -0.15
C GLY A 149 -7.70 19.32 0.45
N CYS A 150 -6.46 19.80 0.47
CA CYS A 150 -5.30 18.97 0.77
C CYS A 150 -4.53 19.50 1.97
N ARG A 151 -5.12 19.33 3.15
CA ARG A 151 -4.67 19.94 4.40
C ARG A 151 -4.26 18.91 5.45
N THR A 152 -4.38 17.64 5.15
CA THR A 152 -4.03 16.59 6.10
C THR A 152 -2.53 16.59 6.38
N GLU A 153 -2.14 16.12 7.57
CA GLU A 153 -0.71 15.94 7.88
C GLU A 153 -0.05 14.90 6.94
N ALA A 154 -0.77 13.84 6.55
CA ALA A 154 -0.31 12.87 5.56
C ALA A 154 0.00 13.56 4.22
N TRP A 155 -0.91 14.41 3.73
CA TRP A 155 -0.68 15.18 2.51
C TRP A 155 0.51 16.13 2.61
N LYS A 156 0.60 16.92 3.70
CA LYS A 156 1.74 17.82 3.94
C LYS A 156 3.06 17.04 3.97
N ASN A 157 3.07 15.88 4.61
CA ASN A 157 4.25 15.01 4.68
C ASN A 157 4.63 14.41 3.32
N ARG A 158 3.67 14.12 2.44
CA ARG A 158 3.97 13.62 1.08
C ARG A 158 4.47 14.74 0.16
N THR A 159 3.93 15.94 0.32
CA THR A 159 4.24 17.11 -0.53
C THR A 159 5.49 17.87 -0.12
N HIS A 160 5.99 17.73 1.11
CA HIS A 160 7.16 18.51 1.56
C HIS A 160 8.45 18.27 0.75
N TRP A 161 8.55 17.17 0.02
CA TRP A 161 9.67 16.89 -0.90
C TRP A 161 9.48 17.51 -2.29
N VAL A 162 8.26 17.89 -2.66
CA VAL A 162 7.92 18.41 -3.98
C VAL A 162 8.54 19.80 -4.13
N GLY A 163 9.64 19.88 -4.90
CA GLY A 163 10.39 21.12 -5.10
C GLY A 163 11.52 21.37 -4.10
N SER A 164 11.75 20.46 -3.15
CA SER A 164 12.92 20.51 -2.26
C SER A 164 14.18 20.20 -3.08
N GLN A 165 15.11 21.15 -3.16
CA GLN A 165 16.40 20.92 -3.83
C GLN A 165 17.23 19.94 -3.02
N VAL A 166 17.76 18.91 -3.68
CA VAL A 166 18.75 17.99 -3.10
C VAL A 166 19.93 18.82 -2.57
N SER A 167 20.15 18.75 -1.26
CA SER A 167 21.26 19.45 -0.59
C SER A 167 22.61 19.03 -1.19
N GLY A 168 23.55 19.96 -1.31
CA GLY A 168 24.90 19.70 -1.84
C GLY A 168 25.62 18.54 -1.16
N VAL A 169 25.31 18.28 0.11
CA VAL A 169 25.86 17.15 0.90
C VAL A 169 25.41 15.79 0.35
N VAL A 170 24.16 15.70 -0.11
CA VAL A 170 23.61 14.47 -0.71
C VAL A 170 24.24 14.25 -2.09
N ASN A 171 24.46 15.31 -2.87
CA ASN A 171 25.14 15.22 -4.16
C ASN A 171 26.60 14.76 -4.01
N GLU A 172 27.33 15.25 -3.01
CA GLU A 172 28.67 14.74 -2.69
C GLU A 172 28.64 13.25 -2.31
N SER A 173 27.67 12.84 -1.48
CA SER A 173 27.50 11.43 -1.12
C SER A 173 27.18 10.53 -2.31
N ILE A 174 26.35 11.00 -3.26
CA ILE A 174 26.04 10.28 -4.49
C ILE A 174 27.29 10.16 -5.36
N ALA A 175 28.05 11.25 -5.54
CA ALA A 175 29.28 11.24 -6.32
C ALA A 175 30.34 10.28 -5.74
N ASP A 176 30.48 10.25 -4.42
CA ASP A 176 31.39 9.32 -3.74
C ASP A 176 30.93 7.85 -3.89
N ALA A 177 29.63 7.58 -3.80
CA ALA A 177 29.07 6.25 -4.02
C ALA A 177 29.23 5.79 -5.49
N GLU A 178 29.02 6.68 -6.47
CA GLU A 178 29.25 6.41 -7.89
C GLU A 178 30.72 6.06 -8.15
N LYS A 179 31.64 6.85 -7.61
CA LYS A 179 33.08 6.61 -7.74
C LYS A 179 33.49 5.27 -7.14
N TYR A 180 32.92 4.91 -5.98
CA TYR A 180 33.12 3.60 -5.38
C TYR A 180 32.62 2.48 -6.29
N LEU A 181 31.37 2.55 -6.77
CA LEU A 181 30.82 1.56 -7.68
C LEU A 181 31.64 1.42 -8.96
N GLN A 182 32.12 2.52 -9.52
CA GLN A 182 32.91 2.52 -10.74
C GLN A 182 34.27 1.85 -10.56
N THR A 183 34.86 1.96 -9.36
CA THR A 183 36.12 1.28 -9.00
C THR A 183 35.90 -0.21 -8.72
N HIS A 184 34.72 -0.59 -8.25
CA HIS A 184 34.39 -1.95 -7.81
C HIS A 184 33.52 -2.76 -8.78
N ARG A 185 33.17 -2.21 -9.95
CA ARG A 185 32.45 -2.97 -10.99
C ARG A 185 33.30 -4.14 -11.47
N PRO A 186 32.81 -5.39 -11.39
CA PRO A 186 33.54 -6.53 -11.94
C PRO A 186 33.65 -6.39 -13.46
N VAL A 187 34.88 -6.40 -13.96
CA VAL A 187 35.15 -6.43 -15.40
C VAL A 187 34.71 -7.79 -15.93
N ARG A 188 33.65 -7.84 -16.74
CA ARG A 188 33.30 -9.03 -17.52
C ARG A 188 34.48 -9.34 -18.44
N ARG A 189 35.12 -10.49 -18.21
CA ARG A 189 36.15 -11.07 -19.09
C ARG A 189 35.51 -11.93 -20.16
#